data_AF-A0A383APK4-F1
#
_entry.id   AF-A0A383APK4-F1
#
_cell.length_a   1.000
_cell.length_b   1.000
_cell.length_c   1.000
_cell.angle_alpha   90.00
_cell.angle_beta   90.00
_cell.angle_gamma   90.00
#
_symmetry.space_group_name_H-M   'P 1'
#
loop_
_entity.id
_entity.type
_entity.pdbx_description
1 polymer ?
#
loop_
_entity_poly.entity_id
_entity_poly.type
_entity_poly.pdbx_seq_one_letter_code
_entity_poly.pdbx_strand_id
1 'polypeptide(L)'
;MTSTVFSFGRDQGHFGRILNQAVVVEQTLNVRNDHEITGFCFTPQDGNSILSSVAAAEWFLYPHSYEDKIQCLSEYFYDQI
;
A
#
# COMPACT_ATOMS: atom_id res chain seq x y z
N MET A 1 9.84 14.27 -6.14
CA MET A 1 8.72 13.31 -6.10
C MET A 1 8.99 12.19 -5.11
N THR A 2 10.06 11.42 -5.27
CA THR A 2 10.46 10.35 -4.33
C THR A 2 10.59 10.84 -2.88
N SER A 3 11.17 12.03 -2.66
CA SER A 3 11.30 12.59 -1.30
C SER A 3 9.96 12.90 -0.63
N THR A 4 8.91 13.20 -1.39
CA THR A 4 7.57 13.54 -0.88
C THR A 4 6.88 12.30 -0.32
N VAL A 5 6.97 11.18 -1.05
CA VAL A 5 6.43 9.88 -0.60
C VAL A 5 7.15 9.42 0.66
N PHE A 6 8.48 9.55 0.71
CA PHE A 6 9.25 9.20 1.90
C PHE A 6 9.00 10.15 3.07
N SER A 7 8.84 11.47 2.84
CA SER A 7 8.49 12.41 3.91
C SER A 7 7.10 12.12 4.47
N PHE A 8 6.12 11.80 3.61
CA PHE A 8 4.79 11.38 4.07
C PHE A 8 4.88 10.14 4.94
N GLY A 9 5.58 9.10 4.46
CA GLY A 9 5.78 7.87 5.23
C GLY A 9 6.37 8.18 6.61
N ARG A 10 7.42 9.00 6.68
CA ARG A 10 8.07 9.41 7.94
C ARG A 10 7.15 10.21 8.87
N ASP A 11 6.42 11.17 8.32
CA ASP A 11 5.73 12.20 9.11
C ASP A 11 4.31 11.76 9.51
N GLN A 12 3.65 10.94 8.68
CA GLN A 12 2.26 10.50 8.88
C GLN A 12 2.14 8.99 9.09
N GLY A 13 3.02 8.20 8.47
CA GLY A 13 2.96 6.74 8.51
C GLY A 13 3.19 6.15 9.89
N HIS A 14 2.49 5.05 10.19
CA HIS A 14 2.71 4.31 11.44
C HIS A 14 4.15 3.79 11.51
N PHE A 15 4.90 4.22 12.53
CA PHE A 15 6.36 4.01 12.62
C PHE A 15 7.14 4.41 11.36
N GLY A 16 6.70 5.45 10.65
CA GLY A 16 7.37 5.92 9.45
C GLY A 16 7.07 5.10 8.18
N ARG A 17 6.03 4.26 8.17
CA ARG A 17 5.74 3.30 7.10
C ARG A 17 4.42 3.56 6.38
N ILE A 18 4.41 3.23 5.10
CA ILE A 18 3.21 3.06 4.26
C ILE A 18 3.03 1.54 4.09
N LEU A 19 1.88 0.98 4.48
CA LEU A 19 1.77 -0.46 4.80
C LEU A 19 1.17 -1.35 3.71
N ASN A 20 0.31 -0.83 2.84
CA ASN A 20 -0.39 -1.67 1.85
C ASN A 20 -0.50 -1.00 0.47
N GLN A 21 0.10 0.17 0.30
CA GLN A 21 -0.12 1.00 -0.87
C GLN A 21 1.10 0.96 -1.79
N ALA A 22 0.84 0.69 -3.07
CA ALA A 22 1.67 1.22 -4.14
C ALA A 22 1.26 2.68 -4.38
N VAL A 23 2.22 3.60 -4.35
CA VAL A 23 1.98 5.02 -4.58
C VAL A 23 2.12 5.28 -6.06
N VAL A 24 1.00 5.37 -6.77
CA VAL A 24 0.97 5.67 -8.20
C VAL A 24 1.12 7.18 -8.40
N VAL A 25 2.06 7.59 -9.27
CA VAL A 25 2.22 9.00 -9.62
C VAL A 25 1.28 9.32 -10.78
N GLU A 26 0.09 9.84 -10.47
CA GLU A 26 -0.98 10.09 -11.44
C GLU A 26 -0.51 10.90 -12.65
N GLN A 27 0.32 11.93 -12.44
CA GLN A 27 0.86 12.79 -13.48
C GLN A 27 1.78 12.08 -14.49
N THR A 28 2.21 10.85 -14.18
CA THR A 28 3.05 10.03 -15.06
C THR A 28 2.26 8.99 -15.84
N LEU A 29 0.95 8.86 -15.55
CA LEU A 29 0.10 7.91 -16.24
C LEU A 29 -0.10 8.34 -17.70
N ASN A 30 0.10 7.39 -18.60
CA ASN A 30 -0.07 7.56 -20.03
C ASN A 30 -0.74 6.32 -20.63
N VAL A 31 -1.65 6.53 -21.58
CA VAL A 31 -2.29 5.46 -22.36
C VAL A 31 -1.60 5.36 -23.70
N ARG A 32 -1.10 4.17 -24.03
CA ARG A 32 -0.47 3.84 -25.31
C ARG A 32 -1.37 2.87 -26.08
N ASN A 33 -1.54 3.15 -27.37
CA ASN A 33 -2.30 2.30 -28.31
C ASN A 33 -3.72 1.92 -27.83
N ASP A 34 -4.36 2.79 -27.04
CA ASP A 34 -5.70 2.58 -26.46
C ASP A 34 -5.86 1.31 -25.59
N HIS A 35 -4.76 0.61 -25.24
CA HIS A 35 -4.82 -0.66 -24.52
C HIS A 35 -3.69 -0.88 -23.50
N GLU A 36 -2.77 0.08 -23.34
CA GLU A 36 -1.62 -0.07 -22.43
C GLU A 36 -1.48 1.17 -21.56
N ILE A 37 -1.47 0.98 -20.24
CA ILE A 37 -1.25 2.06 -19.27
C ILE A 37 0.18 1.96 -18.76
N THR A 38 0.94 3.04 -18.88
CA THR A 38 2.32 3.15 -18.40
C THR A 38 2.42 4.28 -17.39
N GLY A 39 3.30 4.16 -16.39
CA GLY A 39 3.58 5.22 -15.44
C GLY A 39 4.60 4.77 -14.38
N PHE A 40 4.85 5.65 -13.41
CA PHE A 40 5.71 5.35 -12.26
C PHE A 40 4.87 5.04 -11.03
N CYS A 41 5.33 4.08 -10.24
CA CYS A 41 4.84 3.85 -8.89
C CYS A 41 6.01 3.67 -7.92
N PHE A 42 5.77 3.98 -6.65
CA PHE A 42 6.69 3.72 -5.55
C PHE A 42 6.07 2.69 -4.62
N THR A 43 6.82 1.63 -4.32
CA THR A 43 6.43 0.64 -3.33
C THR A 43 7.33 0.78 -2.10
N PRO A 44 6.79 1.01 -0.91
CA PRO A 44 7.55 1.01 0.33
C PRO A 44 7.99 -0.43 0.64
N GLN A 45 9.29 -0.72 0.49
CA GLN A 45 9.84 -2.08 0.58
C GLN A 45 9.54 -2.77 1.92
N ASP A 46 9.65 -2.04 3.03
CA ASP A 46 9.54 -2.61 4.38
C ASP A 46 8.10 -2.66 4.91
N GLY A 47 7.21 -1.80 4.40
CA GLY A 47 5.83 -1.72 4.87
C GLY A 47 4.88 -2.63 4.11
N ASN A 48 5.02 -2.69 2.79
CA ASN A 48 4.03 -3.31 1.89
C ASN A 48 3.77 -4.80 2.15
N SER A 49 4.77 -5.52 2.66
CA SER A 49 4.66 -6.96 2.91
C SER A 49 3.94 -7.31 4.21
N ILE A 50 3.76 -6.34 5.12
CA ILE A 50 3.25 -6.60 6.47
C ILE A 50 1.80 -7.06 6.41
N LEU A 51 0.92 -6.31 5.71
CA LEU A 51 -0.48 -6.71 5.61
C LEU A 51 -0.64 -8.05 4.91
N SER A 52 0.11 -8.28 3.82
CA SER A 52 0.05 -9.54 3.07
C SER A 52 0.47 -10.73 3.95
N SER A 53 1.49 -10.55 4.79
CA SER A 53 1.97 -11.59 5.71
C SER A 53 0.97 -11.87 6.83
N VAL A 54 0.37 -10.82 7.42
CA VAL A 54 -0.68 -10.94 8.43
C VAL A 54 -1.92 -11.60 7.84
N ALA A 55 -2.37 -11.16 6.67
CA ALA A 55 -3.53 -11.73 5.98
C ALA A 55 -3.32 -13.22 5.66
N ALA A 56 -2.13 -13.62 5.20
CA ALA A 56 -1.83 -15.03 4.95
C ALA A 56 -1.85 -15.87 6.24
N ALA A 57 -1.30 -15.36 7.34
CA ALA A 57 -1.33 -16.03 8.64
C ALA A 57 -2.75 -16.13 9.21
N GLU A 58 -3.52 -15.04 9.16
CA GLU A 58 -4.91 -14.97 9.61
C GLU A 58 -5.82 -15.86 8.76
N TRP A 59 -5.61 -15.93 7.45
CA TRP A 59 -6.34 -16.84 6.57
C TRP A 59 -6.07 -18.31 6.91
N PHE A 60 -4.81 -18.66 7.23
CA PHE A 60 -4.45 -20.01 7.65
C PHE A 60 -5.10 -20.41 8.98
N LEU A 61 -5.15 -19.48 9.96
CA LEU A 61 -5.68 -19.74 11.29
C LEU A 61 -7.21 -19.60 11.37
N TYR A 62 -7.78 -18.67 10.60
CA TYR A 62 -9.19 -18.25 10.69
C TYR A 62 -9.80 -18.05 9.29
N PRO A 63 -9.90 -19.11 8.47
CA PRO A 63 -10.25 -19.01 7.05
C PRO A 63 -11.62 -18.37 6.76
N HIS A 64 -12.54 -18.38 7.74
CA HIS A 64 -13.90 -17.83 7.59
C HIS A 64 -14.09 -16.44 8.23
N SER A 65 -13.07 -15.90 8.90
CA SER A 65 -13.18 -14.60 9.58
C SER A 65 -11.93 -13.73 9.45
N TYR A 66 -10.95 -14.13 8.64
CA TYR A 66 -9.69 -13.40 8.51
C TYR A 66 -9.94 -11.95 8.03
N GLU A 67 -10.91 -11.74 7.13
CA GLU A 67 -11.25 -10.41 6.61
C GLU A 67 -11.68 -9.45 7.71
N ASP A 68 -12.51 -9.91 8.65
CA ASP A 68 -12.93 -9.10 9.81
C ASP A 68 -11.75 -8.82 10.74
N LYS A 69 -10.89 -9.82 10.95
CA LYS A 69 -9.75 -9.72 11.87
C LYS A 69 -8.69 -8.73 11.39
N ILE A 70 -8.40 -8.69 10.09
CA ILE A 70 -7.41 -7.77 9.54
C ILE A 70 -7.88 -6.30 9.53
N GLN A 71 -9.17 -6.02 9.76
CA GLN A 71 -9.70 -4.65 9.76
C GLN A 71 -9.13 -3.79 10.89
N CYS A 72 -8.54 -4.37 11.94
CA CYS A 72 -7.85 -3.60 12.97
C CYS A 72 -6.65 -2.79 12.42
N LEU A 73 -6.13 -3.14 11.25
CA LEU A 73 -5.05 -2.43 10.57
C LEU A 73 -5.54 -1.33 9.62
N SER A 74 -6.85 -1.23 9.38
CA SER A 74 -7.44 -0.31 8.40
C SER A 74 -7.14 1.16 8.70
N GLU A 75 -7.00 1.53 9.97
CA GLU A 75 -6.65 2.88 10.40
C GLU A 75 -5.26 3.35 9.93
N TYR A 76 -4.40 2.42 9.50
CA TYR A 76 -3.06 2.71 9.01
C TYR A 76 -2.97 2.78 7.48
N PHE A 77 -4.12 2.70 6.79
CA PHE A 77 -4.18 2.77 5.34
C PHE A 77 -4.55 4.17 4.87
N TYR A 78 -3.95 4.56 3.74
CA TYR A 78 -4.14 5.85 3.11
C TYR A 78 -4.71 5.66 1.71
N ASP A 79 -5.75 6.41 1.38
CA ASP A 79 -6.33 6.43 0.02
C ASP A 79 -5.57 7.37 -0.92
N GLN A 80 -5.01 8.45 -0.37
CA GLN A 80 -4.24 9.47 -1.10
C GLN A 80 -3.06 9.98 -0.25
N ILE A 81 -1.99 10.39 -0.93
CA ILE A 81 -0.69 10.76 -0.35
C ILE A 81 -0.16 12.04 -0.98
#